data_AF-A0A8K0CXP4-F1
#
_entry.id   AF-A0A8K0CXP4-F1
#
_cell.length_a   1.000
_cell.length_b   1.000
_cell.length_c   1.000
_cell.angle_alpha   90.00
_cell.angle_beta   90.00
_cell.angle_gamma   90.00
#
_symmetry.space_group_name_H-M   'P 1'
#
loop_
_entity.id
_entity.type
_entity.pdbx_description
1 polymer ?
#
loop_
_entity_poly.entity_id
_entity_poly.type
_entity_poly.pdbx_seq_one_letter_code
_entity_poly.pdbx_strand_id
1 'polypeptide(L)'
;MHPHYTIIQRTNHRLRDTGNILPVPNISRGRPRAARNQNAEAVLNTITEDPSTSIRAATRTVNASKSTVHGIIKDNGPYPYHKIRLQNLMEEVYEK
;
A
#
# COMPACT_ATOMS: atom_id res chain seq x y z
N MET A 1 -33.38 -2.21 25.71
CA MET A 1 -33.06 -1.31 24.58
C MET A 1 -33.30 -2.08 23.29
N HIS A 2 -34.17 -1.62 22.39
CA HIS A 2 -34.52 -2.33 21.15
C HIS A 2 -34.05 -1.58 19.91
N PRO A 3 -33.67 -2.27 18.82
CA PRO A 3 -33.28 -1.61 17.59
C PRO A 3 -34.47 -0.86 16.98
N HIS A 4 -34.20 0.32 16.43
CA HIS A 4 -35.21 1.12 15.76
C HIS A 4 -35.71 0.40 14.48
N TYR A 5 -36.99 0.56 14.13
CA TYR A 5 -37.63 -0.16 13.01
C TYR A 5 -36.88 0.01 11.68
N THR A 6 -36.27 1.18 11.45
CA THR A 6 -35.48 1.48 10.26
C THR A 6 -34.23 0.60 10.12
N ILE A 7 -33.64 0.13 11.21
CA ILE A 7 -32.49 -0.78 11.19
C ILE A 7 -32.92 -2.16 10.73
N ILE A 8 -34.08 -2.64 11.20
CA ILE A 8 -34.67 -3.91 10.78
C ILE A 8 -35.02 -3.87 9.29
N GLN A 9 -35.68 -2.79 8.85
CA GLN A 9 -36.04 -2.60 7.44
C GLN A 9 -34.82 -2.56 6.53
N ARG A 10 -33.79 -1.77 6.87
CA ARG A 10 -32.54 -1.68 6.08
C ARG A 10 -31.79 -3.01 6.00
N THR A 11 -31.85 -3.81 7.05
CA THR A 11 -31.20 -5.13 7.09
C THR A 11 -31.96 -6.13 6.23
N ASN A 12 -33.29 -6.12 6.27
CA ASN A 12 -34.13 -6.96 5.41
C ASN A 12 -33.95 -6.62 3.92
N HIS A 13 -33.96 -5.33 3.56
CA HIS A 13 -33.67 -4.91 2.18
C HIS A 13 -32.30 -5.41 1.71
N ARG A 14 -31.25 -5.19 2.51
CA ARG A 14 -29.90 -5.63 2.16
C ARG A 14 -29.79 -7.14 2.03
N LEU A 15 -30.44 -7.90 2.91
CA LEU A 15 -30.49 -9.36 2.81
C LEU A 15 -31.14 -9.83 1.51
N ARG A 16 -32.23 -9.18 1.09
CA ARG A 16 -32.91 -9.50 -0.18
C ARG A 16 -32.09 -9.13 -1.41
N ASP A 17 -31.44 -7.97 -1.36
CA ASP A 17 -30.75 -7.42 -2.53
C ASP A 17 -29.34 -8.01 -2.73
N THR A 18 -28.62 -8.30 -1.65
CA THR A 18 -27.21 -8.74 -1.71
C THR A 18 -26.94 -10.08 -1.01
N GLY A 19 -27.93 -10.67 -0.33
CA GLY A 19 -27.73 -11.86 0.49
C GLY A 19 -26.98 -11.62 1.80
N ASN A 20 -26.66 -10.36 2.13
CA ASN A 20 -25.81 -10.03 3.27
C ASN A 20 -26.55 -9.21 4.34
N ILE A 21 -26.42 -9.61 5.60
CA ILE A 21 -26.98 -8.87 6.75
C ILE A 21 -26.04 -7.78 7.27
N LEU A 22 -24.76 -7.79 6.89
CA LEU A 22 -23.80 -6.80 7.36
C LEU A 22 -23.90 -5.53 6.51
N PRO A 23 -23.87 -4.32 7.12
CA PRO A 23 -23.80 -3.09 6.36
C PRO A 23 -22.57 -3.13 5.45
N VAL A 24 -22.71 -2.58 4.23
CA VAL A 24 -21.56 -2.44 3.33
C VAL A 24 -20.50 -1.65 4.09
N PRO A 25 -19.30 -2.21 4.31
CA PRO A 25 -18.25 -1.49 5.00
C PRO A 25 -18.04 -0.16 4.27
N ASN A 26 -17.84 0.93 5.01
CA ASN A 26 -17.47 2.23 4.44
C ASN A 26 -16.04 2.11 3.86
N ILE A 27 -15.87 1.33 2.80
CA ILE A 27 -14.62 1.21 2.06
C ILE A 27 -14.52 2.51 1.27
N SER A 28 -13.90 3.51 1.91
CA SER A 28 -13.48 4.78 1.33
C SER A 28 -14.57 5.55 0.59
N ARG A 29 -15.30 6.43 1.31
CA ARG A 29 -16.07 7.53 0.70
C ARG A 29 -15.19 8.62 0.06
N GLY A 30 -13.91 8.34 -0.18
CA GLY A 30 -12.98 9.22 -0.87
C GLY A 30 -12.87 8.85 -2.35
N ARG A 31 -12.64 9.85 -3.20
CA ARG A 31 -12.36 9.65 -4.63
C ARG A 31 -11.20 8.65 -4.80
N PRO A 32 -11.34 7.59 -5.61
CA PRO A 32 -10.22 6.71 -5.91
C PRO A 32 -9.07 7.56 -6.50
N ARG A 33 -7.90 7.47 -5.85
CA ARG A 33 -6.72 8.28 -6.20
C ARG A 33 -6.09 7.76 -7.49
N ALA A 34 -6.71 7.99 -8.65
CA ALA A 34 -6.20 7.55 -9.96
C ALA A 34 -4.76 8.02 -10.24
N ALA A 35 -4.36 9.20 -9.75
CA ALA A 35 -2.99 9.70 -9.85
C ALA A 35 -1.96 8.84 -9.10
N ARG A 36 -2.39 8.06 -8.10
CA ARG A 36 -1.52 7.08 -7.42
C ARG A 36 -1.22 5.89 -8.32
N ASN A 37 -2.14 5.52 -9.22
CA ASN A 37 -2.01 4.33 -10.07
C ASN A 37 -1.07 4.54 -11.25
N GLN A 38 -1.08 5.71 -11.91
CA GLN A 38 -0.20 5.97 -13.06
C GLN A 38 1.30 5.91 -12.69
N ASN A 39 1.65 6.46 -11.53
CA ASN A 39 3.03 6.43 -11.05
C ASN A 39 3.33 5.17 -10.21
N ALA A 40 2.32 4.36 -9.88
CA ALA A 40 2.51 3.18 -9.03
C ALA A 40 3.45 2.18 -9.69
N GLU A 41 3.18 1.81 -10.94
CA GLU A 41 3.96 0.81 -11.66
C GLU A 41 5.42 1.26 -11.84
N ALA A 42 5.64 2.53 -12.22
CA ALA A 42 6.98 3.07 -12.36
C ALA A 42 7.76 3.07 -11.03
N VAL A 43 7.13 3.47 -9.91
CA VAL A 43 7.75 3.41 -8.58
C VAL A 43 8.05 1.96 -8.19
N LEU A 44 7.12 1.04 -8.41
CA LEU A 44 7.32 -0.37 -8.07
C LEU A 44 8.46 -0.99 -8.89
N ASN A 45 8.53 -0.74 -10.20
CA ASN A 45 9.59 -1.25 -11.06
C ASN A 45 10.97 -0.77 -10.61
N THR A 46 11.12 0.53 -10.29
CA THR A 46 12.41 1.07 -9.82
C THR A 46 12.90 0.42 -8.52
N ILE A 47 11.99 0.00 -7.64
CA ILE A 47 12.33 -0.62 -6.36
C ILE A 47 12.57 -2.12 -6.54
N THR A 48 11.85 -2.77 -7.46
CA THR A 48 12.08 -4.19 -7.76
C THR A 48 13.38 -4.42 -8.50
N GLU A 49 13.79 -3.49 -9.37
CA GLU A 49 15.07 -3.56 -10.10
C GLU A 49 16.27 -3.35 -9.17
N ASP A 50 16.19 -2.36 -8.28
CA ASP A 50 17.22 -2.13 -7.26
C ASP A 50 16.57 -1.77 -5.90
N PRO A 51 16.49 -2.74 -4.95
CA PRO A 51 15.90 -2.52 -3.65
C PRO A 51 16.76 -1.63 -2.72
N SER A 52 18.01 -1.31 -3.10
CA SER A 52 18.84 -0.35 -2.37
C SER A 52 18.49 1.11 -2.71
N THR A 53 17.66 1.32 -3.73
CA THR A 53 17.21 2.62 -4.17
C THR A 53 16.51 3.38 -3.04
N SER A 54 17.10 4.51 -2.64
CA SER A 54 16.49 5.38 -1.65
C SER A 54 15.18 6.00 -2.18
N ILE A 55 14.23 6.28 -1.28
CA ILE A 55 12.98 6.97 -1.61
C ILE A 55 13.25 8.29 -2.35
N ARG A 56 14.34 9.01 -2.01
CA ARG A 56 14.71 10.26 -2.70
C ARG A 56 15.15 10.01 -4.14
N ALA A 57 15.90 8.95 -4.39
CA ALA A 57 16.28 8.57 -5.75
C ALA A 57 15.03 8.20 -6.57
N ALA A 58 14.13 7.38 -6.02
CA ALA A 58 12.87 7.00 -6.66
C ALA A 58 11.96 8.21 -6.98
N THR A 59 11.95 9.25 -6.13
CA THR A 59 11.19 10.49 -6.44
C THR A 59 11.74 11.24 -7.65
N ARG A 60 13.06 11.23 -7.84
CA ARG A 60 13.72 11.90 -8.96
C ARG A 60 13.52 11.14 -10.27
N THR A 61 13.56 9.81 -10.23
CA THR A 61 13.39 8.97 -11.42
C THR A 61 11.95 8.99 -11.93
N VAL A 62 10.96 8.89 -11.03
CA VAL A 62 9.53 8.83 -11.41
C VAL A 62 8.87 10.22 -11.48
N ASN A 63 9.60 11.29 -11.12
CA ASN A 63 9.08 12.66 -11.04
C ASN A 63 7.77 12.75 -10.22
N ALA A 64 7.76 12.09 -9.06
CA ALA A 64 6.61 12.03 -8.17
C ALA A 64 6.97 12.57 -6.78
N SER A 65 5.98 13.11 -6.07
CA SER A 65 6.21 13.62 -4.73
C SER A 65 6.62 12.51 -3.76
N LYS A 66 7.44 12.85 -2.75
CA LYS A 66 7.88 11.91 -1.71
C LYS A 66 6.72 11.22 -1.00
N SER A 67 5.64 11.95 -0.71
CA SER A 67 4.45 11.40 -0.05
C SER A 67 3.71 10.42 -0.96
N THR A 68 3.66 10.70 -2.27
CA THR A 68 3.10 9.78 -3.27
C THR A 68 3.90 8.49 -3.36
N VAL A 69 5.24 8.58 -3.52
CA VAL A 69 6.14 7.42 -3.58
C VAL A 69 6.05 6.58 -2.31
N HIS A 70 6.17 7.21 -1.13
CA HIS A 70 6.04 6.53 0.15
C HIS A 70 4.67 5.88 0.32
N GLY A 71 3.60 6.54 -0.12
CA GLY A 71 2.27 5.97 -0.14
C GLY A 71 2.18 4.74 -1.05
N ILE A 72 2.67 4.82 -2.28
CA ILE A 72 2.63 3.69 -3.23
C ILE A 72 3.35 2.47 -2.64
N ILE A 73 4.54 2.67 -2.07
CA ILE A 73 5.32 1.61 -1.41
C ILE A 73 4.53 1.00 -0.25
N LYS A 74 3.94 1.84 0.62
CA LYS A 74 3.17 1.38 1.78
C LYS A 74 1.95 0.54 1.39
N ASP A 75 1.25 0.91 0.32
CA ASP A 75 -0.01 0.26 -0.07
C ASP A 75 0.21 -0.99 -0.93
N ASN A 76 1.28 -1.05 -1.73
CA ASN A 76 1.55 -2.17 -2.65
C ASN A 76 2.58 -3.17 -2.11
N GLY A 77 3.23 -2.87 -0.99
CA GLY A 77 3.96 -3.87 -0.22
C GLY A 77 5.34 -4.35 -0.72
N PRO A 78 6.18 -3.61 -1.47
CA PRO A 78 7.61 -3.90 -1.42
C PRO A 78 8.14 -3.41 -0.07
N TYR A 79 8.40 -4.35 0.84
CA TYR A 79 8.93 -4.06 2.18
C TYR A 79 10.12 -3.09 2.09
N PRO A 80 10.06 -1.89 2.70
CA PRO A 80 11.19 -0.95 2.75
C PRO A 80 12.38 -1.44 3.61
N TYR A 81 12.30 -2.69 4.08
CA TYR A 81 13.28 -3.36 4.92
C TYR A 81 13.54 -4.76 4.36
N HIS A 82 13.90 -4.86 3.08
CA HIS A 82 14.57 -6.08 2.64
C HIS A 82 15.91 -6.13 3.40
N LYS A 83 16.01 -7.04 4.37
CA LYS A 83 17.26 -7.27 5.10
C LYS A 83 18.29 -7.76 4.10
N ILE A 84 19.10 -6.86 3.56
CA ILE A 84 20.30 -7.23 2.80
C ILE A 84 21.33 -7.66 3.84
N ARG A 85 21.84 -8.90 3.73
CA ARG A 85 23.00 -9.31 4.52
C ARG A 85 24.19 -8.47 4.07
N LEU A 86 24.55 -7.46 4.87
CA LEU A 86 25.70 -6.58 4.64
C LEU A 86 27.05 -7.21 5.02
N GLN A 87 27.06 -8.46 5.46
CA GLN A 87 28.27 -9.14 5.90
C GLN A 87 28.51 -10.37 5.04
N ASN A 88 29.26 -10.18 3.96
CA ASN A 88 30.42 -11.04 3.79
C ASN A 88 31.48 -10.39 4.67
N LEU A 89 31.82 -11.03 5.79
CA LEU A 89 33.06 -10.74 6.49
C LEU A 89 34.14 -11.00 5.44
N MET A 90 34.65 -9.95 4.80
CA MET A 90 35.81 -10.08 3.92
C MET A 90 36.94 -10.52 4.84
N GLU A 91 37.30 -11.80 4.75
CA GLU A 91 38.34 -12.44 5.57
C GLU A 91 39.73 -11.78 5.36
N GLU A 92 39.87 -10.96 4.32
CA GLU A 92 41.09 -10.24 3.91
C GLU A 92 41.44 -8.99 4.73
N VAL A 93 40.75 -8.66 5.83
CA VAL A 93 41.12 -7.50 6.69
C VAL A 93 41.68 -7.94 8.06
N TYR A 94 42.20 -9.16 8.16
CA TYR A 94 42.93 -9.61 9.36
C TYR A 94 44.28 -10.25 9.04
N GLU A 95 45.11 -9.53 8.28
CA GLU A 95 46.57 -9.75 8.32
C GLU A 95 47.32 -8.41 8.35
N LYS A 96 47.55 -7.91 9.57
CA LYS A 96 48.77 -7.18 9.93
C LYS A 96 48.96 -7.11 11.44
#